data_AF-C0DVK0-F1
#
_entry.id   AF-C0DVK0-F1
#
_cell.length_a   1.000
_cell.length_b   1.000
_cell.length_c   1.000
_cell.angle_alpha   90.00
_cell.angle_beta   90.00
_cell.angle_gamma   90.00
#
_symmetry.space_group_name_H-M   'P 1'
#
loop_
_entity.id
_entity.type
_entity.pdbx_description
1 polymer ?
#
loop_
_entity_poly.entity_id
_entity_poly.type
_entity_poly.pdbx_seq_one_letter_code
_entity_poly.pdbx_strand_id
1 'polypeptide(L)'
;MGGGCPSAGLELIIRPVARQRGLGAERKKVMEEINQRISYLEESCEALRVQNLVLGSALKSLLRSLPPDMAQDVLEAVRAGFDDELARLEYSDSAQSELFHDATYTFFGEKNY
;
A
#
# COMPACT_ATOMS: atom_id res chain seq x y z
N MET A 1 9.25 -14.49 -72.53
CA MET A 1 9.94 -14.79 -71.26
C MET A 1 10.37 -13.47 -70.65
N GLY A 2 10.05 -13.09 -69.42
CA GLY A 2 9.28 -13.69 -68.34
C GLY A 2 9.31 -12.73 -67.15
N GLY A 3 8.33 -12.90 -66.24
CA GLY A 3 8.43 -12.48 -64.84
C GLY A 3 8.17 -11.02 -64.51
N GLY A 4 6.88 -10.63 -64.47
CA GLY A 4 6.46 -9.49 -63.66
C GLY A 4 6.52 -9.84 -62.18
N CYS A 5 7.24 -9.05 -61.38
CA CYS A 5 7.28 -9.14 -59.92
C CYS A 5 5.90 -8.84 -59.30
N PRO A 6 5.32 -9.71 -58.44
CA PRO A 6 4.12 -9.38 -57.67
C PRO A 6 4.53 -8.88 -56.28
N SER A 7 5.08 -7.67 -56.17
CA SER A 7 5.54 -7.11 -54.88
C SER A 7 4.50 -6.28 -54.13
N ALA A 8 3.37 -5.93 -54.76
CA ALA A 8 2.41 -4.96 -54.20
C ALA A 8 1.38 -5.56 -53.22
N GLY A 9 1.19 -6.89 -53.20
CA GLY A 9 0.16 -7.54 -52.37
C GLY A 9 0.55 -7.80 -50.91
N LEU A 10 1.85 -7.86 -50.60
CA LEU A 10 2.34 -8.23 -49.27
C LEU A 10 2.46 -7.02 -48.32
N GLU A 11 2.70 -5.81 -48.82
CA GLU A 11 2.81 -4.62 -47.97
C GLU A 11 1.49 -4.25 -47.27
N LEU A 12 0.34 -4.52 -47.90
CA LEU A 12 -0.98 -4.15 -47.36
C LEU A 12 -1.43 -5.08 -46.22
N ILE A 13 -0.95 -6.32 -46.18
CA ILE A 13 -1.27 -7.32 -45.14
C ILE A 13 -0.25 -7.29 -43.99
N ILE A 14 1.02 -6.97 -44.28
CA ILE A 14 2.08 -6.94 -43.26
C ILE A 14 1.99 -5.68 -42.37
N ARG A 15 1.58 -4.52 -42.90
CA ARG A 15 1.42 -3.28 -42.11
C ARG A 15 0.41 -3.40 -40.94
N PRO A 16 -0.80 -3.96 -41.13
CA PRO A 16 -1.74 -4.20 -40.03
C PRO A 16 -1.19 -5.17 -38.97
N VAL A 17 -0.53 -6.24 -39.38
CA VAL A 17 0.00 -7.28 -38.48
C VAL A 17 1.19 -6.76 -37.67
N ALA A 18 2.11 -6.00 -38.28
CA ALA A 18 3.22 -5.37 -37.57
C ALA A 18 2.73 -4.34 -36.54
N ARG A 19 1.70 -3.55 -36.89
CA ARG A 19 1.04 -2.62 -35.96
C ARG A 19 0.36 -3.35 -34.79
N GLN A 20 -0.37 -4.43 -35.04
CA GLN A 20 -0.98 -5.25 -33.98
C GLN A 20 0.05 -5.94 -33.08
N ARG A 21 1.18 -6.40 -33.64
CA ARG A 21 2.31 -6.95 -32.87
C ARG A 21 3.00 -5.89 -32.01
N GLY A 22 3.18 -4.67 -32.53
CA GLY A 22 3.70 -3.53 -31.76
C GLY A 22 2.80 -3.19 -30.57
N LEU A 23 1.49 -3.11 -30.79
CA LEU A 23 0.50 -2.92 -29.72
C LEU A 23 0.47 -4.08 -28.71
N GLY A 24 0.77 -5.31 -29.15
CA GLY A 24 0.93 -6.46 -28.26
C GLY A 24 2.17 -6.36 -27.37
N ALA A 25 3.31 -5.95 -27.93
CA ALA A 25 4.55 -5.76 -27.20
C ALA A 25 4.48 -4.59 -26.20
N GLU A 26 3.85 -3.48 -26.61
CA GLU A 26 3.63 -2.31 -25.76
C GLU A 26 2.71 -2.64 -24.59
N ARG A 27 1.59 -3.33 -24.83
CA ARG A 27 0.71 -3.84 -23.74
C ARG A 27 1.45 -4.79 -22.80
N LYS A 28 2.30 -5.67 -23.31
CA LYS A 28 3.10 -6.59 -22.48
C LYS A 28 4.08 -5.82 -21.60
N LYS A 29 4.73 -4.77 -22.14
CA LYS A 29 5.63 -3.89 -21.37
C LYS A 29 4.87 -3.14 -20.28
N VAL A 30 3.71 -2.55 -20.61
CA VAL A 30 2.85 -1.86 -19.64
C VAL A 30 2.40 -2.83 -18.54
N MET A 31 2.00 -4.06 -18.89
CA MET A 31 1.60 -5.07 -17.91
C MET A 31 2.76 -5.45 -16.98
N GLU A 32 3.97 -5.60 -17.52
CA GLU A 32 5.17 -5.89 -16.73
C GLU A 32 5.49 -4.76 -15.75
N GLU A 33 5.42 -3.51 -16.21
CA GLU A 33 5.63 -2.32 -15.36
C GLU A 33 4.55 -2.21 -14.26
N ILE A 34 3.29 -2.49 -14.58
CA ILE A 34 2.20 -2.53 -13.61
C ILE A 34 2.45 -3.62 -12.57
N ASN A 35 2.81 -4.83 -12.98
CA ASN A 35 3.09 -5.94 -12.06
C ASN A 35 4.23 -5.59 -11.11
N GLN A 36 5.33 -5.02 -11.63
CA GLN A 36 6.45 -4.59 -10.80
C GLN A 36 6.03 -3.53 -9.77
N ARG A 37 5.22 -2.56 -10.18
CA ARG A 37 4.70 -1.53 -9.27
C ARG A 37 3.73 -2.11 -8.23
N ILE A 38 2.90 -3.08 -8.60
CA ILE A 38 2.01 -3.78 -7.67
C ILE A 38 2.83 -4.55 -6.64
N SER A 39 3.79 -5.36 -7.08
CA SER A 39 4.65 -6.13 -6.16
C SER A 39 5.42 -5.22 -5.20
N TYR A 40 5.95 -4.09 -5.69
CA TYR A 40 6.59 -3.11 -4.82
C TYR A 40 5.63 -2.51 -3.77
N LEU A 41 4.39 -2.20 -4.17
CA LEU A 41 3.38 -1.69 -3.23
C LEU A 41 2.98 -2.75 -2.20
N GLU A 42 2.81 -4.00 -2.61
CA GLU A 42 2.49 -5.12 -1.71
C GLU A 42 3.61 -5.33 -0.67
N GLU A 43 4.87 -5.37 -1.11
CA GLU A 43 6.03 -5.48 -0.22
C GLU A 43 6.12 -4.29 0.74
N SER A 44 5.87 -3.08 0.24
CA SER A 44 5.89 -1.86 1.07
C SER A 44 4.79 -1.86 2.12
N CYS A 45 3.57 -2.27 1.74
CA CYS A 45 2.45 -2.42 2.66
C CYS A 45 2.75 -3.47 3.74
N GLU A 46 3.33 -4.61 3.37
CA GLU A 46 3.69 -5.65 4.33
C GLU A 46 4.80 -5.18 5.28
N ALA A 47 5.81 -4.47 4.76
CA ALA A 47 6.86 -3.88 5.60
C ALA A 47 6.28 -2.89 6.63
N LEU A 48 5.36 -2.01 6.21
CA LEU A 48 4.67 -1.08 7.11
C LEU A 48 3.82 -1.82 8.15
N ARG A 49 3.12 -2.88 7.75
CA ARG A 49 2.34 -3.72 8.68
C ARG A 49 3.23 -4.35 9.75
N VAL A 50 4.36 -4.92 9.36
CA VAL A 50 5.33 -5.50 10.30
C VAL A 50 5.93 -4.43 11.21
N GLN A 51 6.28 -3.25 10.70
CA GLN A 51 6.78 -2.14 11.52
C GLN A 51 5.76 -1.71 12.58
N ASN A 52 4.49 -1.58 12.20
CA ASN A 52 3.42 -1.25 13.14
C ASN A 52 3.23 -2.34 14.22
N LEU A 53 3.34 -3.61 13.86
CA LEU A 53 3.31 -4.71 14.85
C LEU A 53 4.48 -4.64 15.83
N VAL A 54 5.69 -4.34 15.34
CA VAL A 54 6.88 -4.18 16.20
C VAL A 54 6.69 -3.00 17.16
N LEU A 55 6.26 -1.84 16.67
CA LEU A 55 6.02 -0.65 17.48
C LEU A 55 4.91 -0.88 18.52
N GLY A 56 3.78 -1.47 18.11
CA GLY A 56 2.69 -1.80 19.01
C GLY A 56 3.11 -2.79 20.11
N SER A 57 3.92 -3.79 19.76
CA SER A 57 4.47 -4.75 20.74
C SER A 57 5.43 -4.08 21.71
N ALA A 58 6.32 -3.22 21.21
CA ALA A 58 7.25 -2.47 22.05
C ALA A 58 6.51 -1.55 23.02
N LEU A 59 5.52 -0.78 22.53
CA LEU A 59 4.73 0.12 23.36
C LEU A 59 3.95 -0.63 24.44
N LYS A 60 3.28 -1.74 24.09
CA LYS A 60 2.60 -2.59 25.08
C LYS A 60 3.58 -3.13 26.13
N SER A 61 4.76 -3.58 25.72
CA SER A 61 5.79 -4.05 26.66
C SER A 61 6.29 -2.95 27.58
N LEU A 62 6.44 -1.72 27.08
CA LEU A 62 6.83 -0.56 27.88
C LEU A 62 5.76 -0.24 28.91
N LEU A 63 4.48 -0.16 28.51
CA LEU A 63 3.35 0.10 29.42
C LEU A 63 3.26 -0.95 30.53
N ARG A 64 3.41 -2.24 30.20
CA ARG A 64 3.41 -3.35 31.18
C ARG A 64 4.58 -3.32 32.15
N SER A 65 5.67 -2.66 31.79
CA SER A 65 6.88 -2.58 32.61
C SER A 65 6.88 -1.38 33.56
N LEU A 66 5.85 -0.53 33.49
CA LEU A 66 5.74 0.64 34.35
C LEU A 66 5.42 0.24 35.79
N PRO A 67 5.91 1.01 36.78
CA PRO A 67 5.43 0.93 38.14
C PRO A 67 3.90 1.13 38.21
N PRO A 68 3.17 0.38 39.06
CA PRO A 68 1.70 0.46 39.13
C PRO A 68 1.16 1.86 39.44
N ASP A 69 1.91 2.66 40.19
CA ASP A 69 1.60 4.06 40.54
C ASP A 69 1.76 5.04 39.37
N MET A 70 2.45 4.65 38.30
CA MET A 70 2.64 5.46 37.09
C MET A 70 1.87 4.92 35.87
N ALA A 71 1.52 3.64 35.88
CA ALA A 71 0.96 2.97 34.71
C ALA A 71 -0.34 3.63 34.22
N GLN A 72 -1.20 4.06 35.14
CA GLN A 72 -2.47 4.70 34.80
C GLN A 72 -2.26 6.08 34.16
N ASP A 73 -1.42 6.93 34.76
CA ASP A 73 -1.14 8.27 34.25
C ASP A 73 -0.51 8.22 32.84
N VAL A 74 0.41 7.28 32.62
CA VAL A 74 1.03 7.10 31.31
C VAL A 74 0.02 6.55 30.30
N LEU A 75 -0.84 5.60 30.69
CA LEU A 75 -1.89 5.09 29.81
C LEU A 75 -2.86 6.20 29.37
N GLU A 76 -3.24 7.08 30.29
CA GLU A 76 -4.08 8.25 30.00
C GLU A 76 -3.37 9.25 29.09
N ALA A 77 -2.08 9.52 29.32
CA ALA A 77 -1.29 10.39 28.45
C ALA A 77 -1.16 9.82 27.02
N VAL A 78 -0.97 8.50 26.90
CA VAL A 78 -0.92 7.84 25.59
C VAL A 78 -2.28 7.98 24.90
N ARG A 79 -3.40 7.71 25.59
CA ARG A 79 -4.76 7.89 25.03
C ARG A 79 -4.99 9.31 24.54
N ALA A 80 -4.64 10.32 25.33
CA ALA A 80 -4.77 11.71 24.94
C ALA A 80 -4.00 12.03 23.65
N GLY A 81 -2.78 11.49 23.48
CA GLY A 81 -2.02 11.65 22.24
C GLY A 81 -2.68 11.01 21.02
N PHE A 82 -3.37 9.87 21.19
CA PHE A 82 -4.17 9.27 20.11
C PHE A 82 -5.41 10.11 19.79
N ASP A 83 -6.10 10.64 20.80
CA ASP A 83 -7.28 11.49 20.62
C ASP A 83 -6.93 12.79 19.88
N ASP A 84 -5.80 13.43 20.24
CA ASP A 84 -5.28 14.63 19.56
C ASP A 84 -4.98 14.36 18.07
N GLU A 85 -4.38 13.21 17.78
CA GLU A 85 -4.05 12.82 16.40
C GLU A 85 -5.31 12.48 15.59
N LEU A 86 -6.29 11.81 16.19
CA LEU A 86 -7.58 11.55 15.56
C LEU A 86 -8.29 12.88 15.22
N ALA A 87 -8.34 13.82 16.17
CA ALA A 87 -8.93 15.14 15.94
C ALA A 87 -8.21 15.88 14.80
N ARG A 88 -6.88 15.76 14.71
CA ARG A 88 -6.10 16.32 13.59
C ARG A 88 -6.48 15.69 12.25
N LEU A 89 -6.64 14.37 12.19
CA LEU A 89 -7.04 13.65 10.98
C LEU A 89 -8.45 14.04 10.54
N GLU A 90 -9.40 14.09 11.46
CA GLU A 90 -10.78 14.52 11.21
C GLU A 90 -10.84 15.97 10.73
N TYR A 91 -10.10 16.89 11.37
CA TYR A 91 -10.02 18.28 10.94
C TYR A 91 -9.48 18.41 9.51
N SER A 92 -8.52 17.56 9.14
CA SER A 92 -7.96 17.54 7.77
C SER A 92 -8.82 16.81 6.74
N ASP A 93 -10.02 16.33 7.11
CA ASP A 93 -10.89 15.48 6.27
C ASP A 93 -10.11 14.30 5.64
N SER A 94 -9.21 13.71 6.43
CA SER A 94 -8.37 12.62 5.98
C SER A 94 -9.19 11.34 5.90
N ALA A 95 -9.11 10.64 4.77
CA ALA A 95 -9.67 9.28 4.62
C ALA A 95 -9.07 8.24 5.59
N GLN A 96 -8.02 8.62 6.35
CA GLN A 96 -7.38 7.76 7.34
C GLN A 96 -8.02 7.85 8.73
N SER A 97 -8.90 8.82 9.00
CA SER A 97 -9.48 9.05 10.33
C SER A 97 -10.21 7.81 10.86
N GLU A 98 -11.08 7.20 10.05
CA GLU A 98 -11.84 5.99 10.40
C GLU A 98 -10.90 4.81 10.68
N LEU A 99 -9.93 4.57 9.79
CA LEU A 99 -8.94 3.50 9.98
C LEU A 99 -8.09 3.70 11.23
N PHE A 100 -7.73 4.95 11.54
CA PHE A 100 -6.96 5.29 12.73
C PHE A 100 -7.78 5.10 14.01
N HIS A 101 -9.06 5.51 14.00
CA HIS A 101 -9.99 5.30 15.10
C HIS A 101 -10.13 3.79 15.42
N ASP A 102 -10.38 2.97 14.41
CA ASP A 102 -10.54 1.52 14.59
C ASP A 102 -9.28 0.82 15.09
N ALA A 103 -8.12 1.23 14.57
CA ALA A 103 -6.82 0.73 15.02
C ALA A 103 -6.56 1.12 16.47
N THR A 104 -6.92 2.33 16.88
CA THR A 104 -6.77 2.84 18.25
C THR A 104 -7.70 2.10 19.22
N TYR A 105 -8.96 1.91 18.84
CA TYR A 105 -9.92 1.15 19.64
C TYR A 105 -9.46 -0.31 19.83
N THR A 106 -8.97 -0.95 18.77
CA THR A 106 -8.36 -2.27 18.85
C THR A 106 -7.13 -2.27 19.75
N PHE A 107 -6.26 -1.27 19.60
CA PHE A 107 -5.03 -1.15 20.38
C PHE A 107 -5.30 -1.09 21.86
N PHE A 108 -6.35 -0.39 22.33
CA PHE A 108 -6.76 -0.20 23.74
C PHE A 108 -7.79 -1.23 24.27
N GLY A 109 -8.49 -1.93 23.38
CA GLY A 109 -9.50 -2.94 23.74
C GLY A 109 -8.90 -4.28 24.16
N GLU A 110 -7.70 -4.60 23.68
CA GLU A 110 -6.93 -5.76 24.15
C GLU A 110 -6.51 -5.55 25.60
N LYS A 111 -7.19 -6.14 26.60
CA LYS A 111 -6.89 -5.96 28.04
C LYS A 111 -5.53 -6.53 28.52
N ASN A 112 -4.46 -6.32 27.77
CA ASN A 112 -3.13 -6.90 27.93
C ASN A 112 -2.07 -5.85 28.29
N TYR A 113 -2.44 -4.74 28.92
CA TYR A 113 -1.49 -3.80 29.56
C TYR A 113 -1.48 -4.01 31.06
#